data_AF-A0A377PHM2-F1
#
_entry.id   AF-A0A377PHM2-F1
#
_cell.length_a   1.000
_cell.length_b   1.000
_cell.length_c   1.000
_cell.angle_alpha   90.00
_cell.angle_beta   90.00
_cell.angle_gamma   90.00
#
_symmetry.space_group_name_H-M   'P 1'
#
loop_
_entity.id
_entity.type
_entity.pdbx_description
1 polymer ?
#
loop_
_entity_poly.entity_id
_entity_poly.type
_entity_poly.pdbx_seq_one_letter_code
_entity_poly.pdbx_strand_id
1 'polypeptide(L)'
;MGLYPSYLKQLQLQLFWVYIYLDISRLRHIVIFLEQLRHKTFTKPSYTACILKREAYMQSIYLQGDSEVASNKIFSLSMLSLMMLMPPVQAANPAVADLTARAAQGDITQFGGARRMTQDQTTALIASLSNKTAKNVILLIGDGMGDSEITSARNYAEGAGGQFKGIDALPLTGQYTHYSLDKKSHKPDYVTDSAASATAWSTGVKTYNGALGVDVNGKSHRTLLEIAKAAGKATGNVSTAELQDATPAAQASHVTSRKCYGPSKTLELCPGNALENGGEGSITEQLLKTRADVTLGGGGQNFL
;
A
#
# COMPACT_ATOMS: atom_id res chain seq x y z
N MET A 1 42.34 -28.41 1.16
CA MET A 1 41.23 -28.00 2.06
C MET A 1 40.90 -26.55 1.71
N GLY A 2 39.83 -26.18 1.02
CA GLY A 2 38.56 -26.86 0.85
C GLY A 2 37.43 -25.80 0.94
N LEU A 3 37.17 -25.15 -0.20
CA LEU A 3 35.85 -24.77 -0.72
C LEU A 3 34.94 -23.81 0.09
N TYR A 4 34.98 -22.51 -0.25
CA TYR A 4 33.78 -21.66 -0.37
C TYR A 4 33.99 -20.54 -1.42
N PRO A 5 33.73 -20.79 -2.71
CA PRO A 5 33.33 -19.70 -3.59
C PRO A 5 32.14 -20.12 -4.46
N SER A 6 30.91 -19.78 -4.02
CA SER A 6 29.73 -19.88 -4.91
C SER A 6 28.55 -18.96 -4.55
N TYR A 7 28.48 -18.39 -3.35
CA TYR A 7 27.28 -17.66 -2.92
C TYR A 7 27.24 -16.15 -3.23
N LEU A 8 28.35 -15.55 -3.68
CA LEU A 8 28.44 -14.11 -3.93
C LEU A 8 27.96 -13.65 -5.31
N LYS A 9 27.53 -14.56 -6.20
CA LYS A 9 26.99 -14.23 -7.54
C LYS A 9 25.46 -14.22 -7.62
N GLN A 10 24.75 -14.45 -6.52
CA GLN A 10 23.27 -14.51 -6.50
C GLN A 10 22.64 -13.42 -5.63
N LEU A 11 23.34 -12.30 -5.46
CA LEU A 11 22.79 -11.02 -4.99
C LEU A 11 22.63 -10.05 -6.16
N GLN A 12 22.04 -10.53 -7.25
CA GLN A 12 21.46 -9.64 -8.25
C GLN A 12 20.02 -9.36 -7.80
N LEU A 13 19.89 -8.50 -6.79
CA LEU A 13 18.60 -7.90 -6.42
C LEU A 13 18.11 -7.10 -7.63
N GLN A 14 17.36 -7.75 -8.51
CA GLN A 14 16.47 -7.04 -9.40
C GLN A 14 15.26 -6.61 -8.57
N LEU A 15 15.39 -5.44 -7.94
CA LEU A 15 14.27 -4.61 -7.55
C LEU A 15 13.51 -4.24 -8.82
N PHE A 16 12.63 -5.13 -9.27
CA PHE A 16 11.66 -4.82 -10.31
C PHE A 16 10.64 -3.86 -9.71
N TRP A 17 10.83 -2.58 -10.02
CA TRP A 17 9.79 -1.58 -9.92
C TRP A 17 8.73 -1.91 -10.97
N VAL A 18 7.60 -2.51 -10.55
CA VAL A 18 6.42 -2.53 -11.40
C VAL A 18 5.84 -1.12 -11.38
N TYR A 19 6.30 -0.27 -12.29
CA TYR A 19 5.59 0.96 -12.62
C TYR A 19 4.31 0.58 -13.36
N ILE A 20 3.22 0.38 -12.64
CA ILE A 20 1.90 0.37 -13.25
C ILE A 20 1.57 1.82 -13.60
N TYR A 21 1.75 2.18 -14.87
CA TYR A 21 1.23 3.42 -15.43
C TYR A 21 -0.28 3.26 -15.60
N LEU A 22 -1.03 3.40 -14.50
CA LEU A 22 -2.45 3.69 -14.57
C LEU A 22 -2.57 5.19 -14.78
N ASP A 23 -3.09 5.62 -15.93
CA ASP A 23 -3.54 6.99 -16.11
C ASP A 23 -4.78 7.23 -15.24
N ILE A 24 -4.52 7.52 -13.95
CA ILE A 24 -5.53 7.71 -12.91
C ILE A 24 -6.33 9.01 -13.16
N SER A 25 -5.87 9.89 -14.06
CA SER A 25 -6.54 11.17 -14.36
C SER A 25 -7.93 11.00 -14.99
N ARG A 26 -8.20 9.84 -15.61
CA ARG A 26 -9.51 9.52 -16.22
C ARG A 26 -10.41 8.63 -15.37
N LEU A 27 -9.93 8.10 -14.25
CA LEU A 27 -10.66 7.10 -13.46
C LEU A 27 -11.34 7.76 -12.25
N ARG A 28 -12.68 7.75 -12.25
CA ARG A 28 -13.47 8.36 -11.19
C ARG A 28 -13.68 7.37 -10.03
N HIS A 29 -13.23 7.73 -8.83
CA HIS A 29 -13.55 7.10 -7.53
C HIS A 29 -13.07 5.65 -7.34
N ILE A 30 -11.81 5.46 -6.92
CA ILE A 30 -11.14 4.15 -6.86
C ILE A 30 -10.77 3.74 -5.43
N VAL A 31 -10.96 2.46 -5.11
CA VAL A 31 -10.24 1.75 -4.04
C VAL A 31 -9.27 0.75 -4.65
N ILE A 32 -7.95 0.92 -4.48
CA ILE A 32 -6.92 -0.04 -4.96
C ILE A 32 -6.20 -0.65 -3.76
N PHE A 33 -6.14 -1.97 -3.73
CA PHE A 33 -5.25 -2.75 -2.87
C PHE A 33 -4.04 -3.21 -3.69
N LEU A 34 -2.84 -2.97 -3.18
CA LEU A 34 -1.57 -3.40 -3.77
C LEU A 34 -0.80 -4.22 -2.74
N GLU A 35 -0.57 -5.50 -3.02
CA GLU A 35 0.30 -6.36 -2.23
C GLU A 35 1.62 -6.63 -2.97
N GLN A 36 2.73 -6.51 -2.24
CA GLN A 36 4.05 -6.91 -2.72
C GLN A 36 4.61 -8.06 -1.86
N LEU A 37 4.67 -9.26 -2.43
CA LEU A 37 5.24 -10.45 -1.78
C LEU A 37 6.77 -10.50 -1.79
N ARG A 38 7.30 -11.23 -0.79
CA ARG A 38 8.65 -11.82 -0.76
C ARG A 38 8.79 -12.92 -1.81
N HIS A 39 9.93 -12.95 -2.51
CA HIS A 39 10.28 -14.03 -3.44
C HIS A 39 10.28 -15.39 -2.72
N LYS A 40 9.43 -16.35 -3.16
CA LYS A 40 9.67 -17.78 -2.95
C LYS A 40 10.81 -18.20 -3.88
N THR A 41 11.80 -18.90 -3.34
CA THR A 41 12.96 -19.41 -4.07
C THR A 41 12.50 -20.46 -5.09
N PHE A 42 12.39 -20.07 -6.36
CA PHE A 42 12.30 -20.99 -7.49
C PHE A 42 13.70 -21.38 -7.95
N THR A 43 14.05 -22.65 -7.79
CA THR A 43 15.26 -23.25 -8.34
C THR A 43 15.01 -23.67 -9.79
N LYS A 44 15.50 -22.89 -10.77
CA LYS A 44 16.16 -23.38 -12.00
C LYS A 44 16.63 -22.22 -12.90
N PRO A 45 17.82 -22.31 -13.53
CA PRO A 45 18.42 -21.23 -14.29
C PRO A 45 18.30 -21.45 -15.80
N SER A 46 17.72 -20.48 -16.50
CA SER A 46 18.04 -20.20 -17.91
C SER A 46 17.23 -18.98 -18.35
N TYR A 47 17.90 -17.86 -18.62
CA TYR A 47 17.83 -17.08 -19.87
C TYR A 47 18.59 -15.76 -19.70
N THR A 48 19.35 -15.44 -20.73
CA THR A 48 20.40 -14.43 -20.81
C THR A 48 19.83 -13.00 -20.95
N ALA A 49 20.60 -12.05 -20.45
CA ALA A 49 20.43 -10.59 -20.35
C ALA A 49 19.72 -9.83 -21.49
N CYS A 50 19.07 -8.71 -21.12
CA CYS A 50 19.11 -7.48 -21.93
C CYS A 50 19.25 -6.25 -21.01
N ILE A 51 20.37 -5.54 -21.17
CA ILE A 51 20.71 -4.28 -20.53
C ILE A 51 20.10 -3.15 -21.37
N LEU A 52 19.21 -2.34 -20.80
CA LEU A 52 18.89 -1.02 -21.35
C LEU A 52 18.85 0.02 -20.24
N LYS A 53 19.89 0.85 -20.27
CA LYS A 53 20.07 2.11 -19.55
C LYS A 53 19.17 3.15 -20.22
N ARG A 54 18.27 3.83 -19.50
CA ARG A 54 17.70 5.12 -19.93
C ARG A 54 17.24 5.96 -18.74
N GLU A 55 17.78 7.19 -18.70
CA GLU A 55 17.34 8.30 -17.87
C GLU A 55 15.93 8.76 -18.30
N ALA A 56 15.08 9.15 -17.34
CA ALA A 56 13.97 10.05 -17.59
C ALA A 56 13.56 10.77 -16.29
N TYR A 57 13.79 12.08 -16.28
CA TYR A 57 13.16 13.07 -15.41
C TYR A 57 11.65 13.13 -15.68
N MET A 58 10.82 13.27 -14.65
CA MET A 58 9.54 14.00 -14.75
C MET A 58 9.05 14.50 -13.39
N GLN A 59 9.06 15.83 -13.24
CA GLN A 59 8.27 16.59 -12.27
C GLN A 59 6.80 16.53 -12.68
N SER A 60 5.90 16.23 -11.75
CA SER A 60 4.47 16.47 -11.94
C SER A 60 4.05 17.77 -11.27
N ILE A 61 3.58 18.66 -12.15
CA ILE A 61 2.98 19.97 -11.92
C ILE A 61 1.61 19.78 -11.24
N TYR A 62 1.36 20.54 -10.16
CA TYR A 62 0.02 20.69 -9.61
C TYR A 62 -0.79 21.64 -10.51
N LEU A 63 -1.87 21.13 -11.12
CA LEU A 63 -2.90 21.94 -11.77
C LEU A 63 -4.04 22.15 -10.78
N GLN A 64 -4.21 23.38 -10.31
CA GLN A 64 -5.36 23.81 -9.52
C GLN A 64 -6.23 24.68 -10.43
N GLY A 65 -7.42 24.17 -10.78
CA GLY A 65 -8.40 24.86 -11.62
C GLY A 65 -9.29 25.78 -10.79
N ASP A 66 -9.22 27.06 -11.14
CA ASP A 66 -10.18 28.17 -11.16
C ASP A 66 -11.47 28.16 -10.33
N SER A 67 -11.71 29.33 -9.70
CA SER A 67 -13.03 29.97 -9.67
C SER A 67 -12.89 31.49 -9.75
N GLU A 68 -13.69 32.09 -10.66
CA GLU A 68 -13.79 33.50 -11.01
C GLU A 68 -14.24 34.40 -9.86
N VAL A 69 -13.75 35.66 -9.80
CA VAL A 69 -14.58 36.85 -9.57
C VAL A 69 -13.94 38.05 -10.29
N ALA A 70 -14.63 38.58 -11.30
CA ALA A 70 -14.41 39.92 -11.84
C ALA A 70 -15.43 40.89 -11.23
N SER A 71 -14.99 42.04 -10.72
CA SER A 71 -15.80 43.27 -10.70
C SER A 71 -14.97 44.53 -10.40
N ASN A 72 -15.14 45.53 -11.27
CA ASN A 72 -14.55 46.86 -11.24
C ASN A 72 -14.96 47.70 -10.01
N LYS A 73 -14.08 48.62 -9.58
CA LYS A 73 -14.43 50.04 -9.32
C LYS A 73 -13.20 50.94 -9.10
N ILE A 74 -13.29 52.13 -9.68
CA ILE A 74 -12.34 53.26 -9.70
C ILE A 74 -12.63 54.20 -8.49
N PHE A 75 -11.64 55.06 -8.16
CA PHE A 75 -11.57 56.15 -7.15
C PHE A 75 -10.86 55.74 -5.84
N SER A 76 -9.91 56.47 -5.24
CA SER A 76 -9.49 57.88 -5.39
C SER A 76 -8.01 58.06 -5.05
N LEU A 77 -7.40 59.03 -5.74
CA LEU A 77 -6.03 59.52 -5.58
C LEU A 77 -5.92 60.47 -4.38
N SER A 78 -5.25 60.08 -3.29
CA SER A 78 -4.57 61.01 -2.35
C SER A 78 -3.91 60.25 -1.19
N MET A 79 -2.69 60.68 -0.80
CA MET A 79 -1.78 60.11 0.23
C MET A 79 -0.88 58.96 -0.21
N LEU A 80 -0.07 59.20 -1.26
CA LEU A 80 1.11 58.37 -1.56
C LEU A 80 2.35 59.26 -1.70
N SER A 81 2.85 59.83 -0.60
CA SER A 81 4.17 60.50 -0.57
C SER A 81 4.68 60.70 0.87
N LEU A 82 4.73 59.64 1.69
CA LEU A 82 5.66 59.57 2.83
C LEU A 82 5.76 58.17 3.48
N MET A 83 5.83 57.10 2.69
CA MET A 83 5.96 55.72 3.23
C MET A 83 6.86 54.78 2.39
N MET A 84 7.70 55.33 1.51
CA MET A 84 8.52 54.57 0.54
C MET A 84 10.00 54.43 0.94
N LEU A 85 10.32 54.32 2.23
CA LEU A 85 11.70 54.04 2.69
C LEU A 85 11.82 52.91 3.72
N MET A 86 10.82 52.03 3.79
CA MET A 86 11.00 50.73 4.42
C MET A 86 10.97 49.68 3.32
N PRO A 87 12.02 48.84 3.16
CA PRO A 87 11.86 47.64 2.34
C PRO A 87 10.66 46.87 2.92
N PRO A 88 9.79 46.28 2.09
CA PRO A 88 8.79 45.37 2.61
C PRO A 88 9.56 44.31 3.39
N VAL A 89 9.38 44.29 4.70
CA VAL A 89 9.67 43.10 5.48
C VAL A 89 8.59 42.12 5.04
N GLN A 90 8.84 41.47 3.91
CA GLN A 90 8.26 40.19 3.62
C GLN A 90 8.77 39.34 4.77
N ALA A 91 7.97 39.23 5.83
CA ALA A 91 8.13 38.14 6.77
C ALA A 91 8.05 36.90 5.88
N ALA A 92 9.22 36.32 5.57
CA ALA A 92 9.27 35.07 4.86
C ALA A 92 8.39 34.15 5.69
N ASN A 93 7.24 33.76 5.13
CA ASN A 93 6.40 32.76 5.75
C ASN A 93 7.37 31.62 6.07
N PRO A 94 7.56 31.25 7.35
CA PRO A 94 8.56 30.26 7.69
C PRO A 94 8.26 29.05 6.80
N ALA A 95 9.24 28.66 5.99
CA ALA A 95 9.06 27.61 5.00
C ALA A 95 8.38 26.44 5.71
N VAL A 96 7.20 26.02 5.26
CA VAL A 96 6.49 24.91 5.92
C VAL A 96 7.39 23.70 5.85
N ALA A 97 7.61 23.02 6.98
CA ALA A 97 8.54 21.91 7.03
C ALA A 97 8.13 20.83 6.02
N ASP A 98 9.08 20.38 5.19
CA ASP A 98 8.85 19.24 4.32
C ASP A 98 8.74 17.97 5.18
N LEU A 99 7.52 17.42 5.27
CA LEU A 99 7.27 16.20 6.02
C LEU A 99 7.81 14.95 5.32
N THR A 100 8.13 15.06 4.02
CA THR A 100 8.48 13.94 3.15
C THR A 100 9.99 13.75 2.99
N ALA A 101 10.82 14.74 3.33
CA ALA A 101 12.28 14.62 3.30
C ALA A 101 12.85 14.30 4.68
N ARG A 102 13.33 13.06 4.86
CA ARG A 102 13.80 12.45 6.12
C ARG A 102 15.18 11.78 6.02
N ALA A 103 15.90 11.95 4.91
CA ALA A 103 17.30 11.53 4.82
C ALA A 103 18.20 12.38 5.75
N ALA A 104 19.38 11.87 6.08
CA ALA A 104 20.41 12.61 6.81
C ALA A 104 20.82 13.88 6.06
N GLN A 105 21.04 14.98 6.80
CA GLN A 105 21.23 16.32 6.23
C GLN A 105 22.70 16.72 6.00
N GLY A 106 23.67 15.88 6.37
CA GLY A 106 25.08 16.19 6.18
C GLY A 106 26.02 15.04 6.53
N ASP A 107 27.26 15.36 6.87
CA ASP A 107 28.25 14.39 7.34
C ASP A 107 27.82 13.79 8.68
N ILE A 108 27.44 12.50 8.66
CA ILE A 108 26.93 11.77 9.82
C ILE A 108 27.91 11.70 10.99
N THR A 109 29.20 12.01 10.78
CA THR A 109 30.23 12.06 11.83
C THR A 109 30.27 13.40 12.55
N GLN A 110 29.65 14.44 11.99
CA GLN A 110 29.65 15.80 12.52
C GLN A 110 28.38 16.11 13.31
N PHE A 111 28.49 17.08 14.23
CA PHE A 111 27.35 17.54 15.02
C PHE A 111 26.17 17.95 14.11
N GLY A 112 25.03 17.28 14.28
CA GLY A 112 23.83 17.54 13.53
C GLY A 112 23.76 16.92 12.12
N GLY A 113 24.82 16.29 11.61
CA GLY A 113 24.81 15.75 10.24
C GLY A 113 23.91 14.53 10.03
N ALA A 114 23.67 13.73 11.08
CA ALA A 114 22.72 12.61 11.04
C ALA A 114 21.25 13.00 11.32
N ARG A 115 20.93 14.29 11.46
CA ARG A 115 19.55 14.75 11.69
C ARG A 115 18.66 14.39 10.51
N ARG A 116 17.43 13.95 10.80
CA ARG A 116 16.35 13.74 9.81
C ARG A 116 15.31 14.87 9.79
N MET A 117 15.46 15.83 10.69
CA MET A 117 14.57 16.97 10.86
C MET A 117 15.37 18.27 10.77
N THR A 118 14.97 19.15 9.87
CA THR A 118 15.61 20.45 9.64
C THR A 118 15.06 21.53 10.56
N GLN A 119 13.78 21.43 10.92
CA GLN A 119 13.03 22.44 11.69
C GLN A 119 11.87 21.82 12.47
N ASP A 120 11.17 22.64 13.26
CA ASP A 120 9.93 22.23 13.95
C ASP A 120 8.86 21.74 12.95
N GLN A 121 8.13 20.69 13.34
CA GLN A 121 7.16 20.01 12.48
C GLN A 121 5.70 20.34 12.84
N THR A 122 5.46 21.11 13.92
CA THR A 122 4.12 21.33 14.49
C THR A 122 3.15 21.90 13.47
N THR A 123 3.55 23.00 12.80
CA THR A 123 2.71 23.67 11.79
C THR A 123 2.45 22.76 10.59
N ALA A 124 3.47 22.04 10.12
CA ALA A 124 3.35 21.14 8.98
C ALA A 124 2.45 19.93 9.31
N LEU A 125 2.56 19.37 10.51
CA LEU A 125 1.73 18.27 10.96
C LEU A 125 0.26 18.70 11.12
N ILE A 126 -0.01 19.86 11.70
CA ILE A 126 -1.37 20.43 11.79
C ILE A 126 -1.97 20.60 10.39
N ALA A 127 -1.18 21.10 9.43
CA ALA A 127 -1.62 21.27 8.04
C ALA A 127 -1.95 19.93 7.34
N SER A 128 -1.35 18.82 7.78
CA SER A 128 -1.64 17.48 7.25
C SER A 128 -2.94 16.87 7.77
N LEU A 129 -3.50 17.40 8.86
CA LEU A 129 -4.75 16.90 9.44
C LEU A 129 -5.94 17.36 8.60
N SER A 130 -6.72 16.39 8.11
CA SER A 130 -7.94 16.68 7.34
C SER A 130 -9.09 15.77 7.78
N ASN A 131 -10.26 16.36 7.97
CA ASN A 131 -11.52 15.66 8.22
C ASN A 131 -12.39 15.55 6.95
N LYS A 132 -11.84 15.90 5.78
CA LYS A 132 -12.55 15.80 4.50
C LYS A 132 -12.80 14.34 4.16
N THR A 133 -13.95 14.08 3.55
CA THR A 133 -14.28 12.73 3.05
C THR A 133 -13.31 12.33 1.94
N ALA A 134 -12.64 11.19 2.13
CA ALA A 134 -11.74 10.64 1.12
C ALA A 134 -12.54 10.23 -0.14
N LYS A 135 -12.12 10.74 -1.30
CA LYS A 135 -12.71 10.37 -2.60
C LYS A 135 -12.29 8.97 -3.06
N ASN A 136 -11.03 8.62 -2.75
CA ASN A 136 -10.33 7.40 -3.15
C ASN A 136 -9.51 6.89 -1.96
N VAL A 137 -9.26 5.58 -1.92
CA VAL A 137 -8.37 4.95 -0.93
C VAL A 137 -7.40 4.03 -1.67
N ILE A 138 -6.11 4.18 -1.43
CA ILE A 138 -5.09 3.25 -1.93
C ILE A 138 -4.41 2.64 -0.72
N LEU A 139 -4.51 1.33 -0.59
CA LEU A 139 -3.88 0.57 0.49
C LEU A 139 -2.72 -0.25 -0.07
N LEU A 140 -1.52 0.02 0.42
CA LEU A 140 -0.30 -0.70 0.11
C LEU A 140 0.01 -1.66 1.25
N ILE A 141 0.12 -2.96 0.97
CA ILE A 141 0.45 -4.01 1.92
C ILE A 141 1.79 -4.63 1.54
N GLY A 142 2.79 -4.48 2.41
CA GLY A 142 3.99 -5.33 2.38
C GLY A 142 3.75 -6.55 3.25
N ASP A 143 3.47 -7.72 2.66
CA ASP A 143 3.24 -8.95 3.45
C ASP A 143 4.52 -9.28 4.23
N GLY A 144 4.39 -9.35 5.56
CA GLY A 144 5.50 -9.58 6.49
C GLY A 144 6.46 -8.39 6.65
N MET A 145 6.08 -7.17 6.24
CA MET A 145 6.94 -5.99 6.28
C MET A 145 6.84 -5.26 7.63
N GLY A 146 7.51 -5.79 8.66
CA GLY A 146 7.69 -5.11 9.94
C GLY A 146 8.77 -4.03 9.91
N ASP A 147 8.95 -3.31 11.03
CA ASP A 147 9.97 -2.26 11.14
C ASP A 147 11.40 -2.77 10.90
N SER A 148 11.65 -4.04 11.27
CA SER A 148 12.92 -4.74 11.01
C SER A 148 13.18 -4.90 9.52
N GLU A 149 12.17 -5.33 8.76
CA GLU A 149 12.25 -5.50 7.30
C GLU A 149 12.46 -4.16 6.61
N ILE A 150 11.71 -3.12 7.01
CA ILE A 150 11.86 -1.76 6.47
C ILE A 150 13.28 -1.24 6.72
N THR A 151 13.79 -1.38 7.95
CA THR A 151 15.13 -0.91 8.32
C THR A 151 16.22 -1.67 7.57
N SER A 152 16.10 -2.99 7.46
CA SER A 152 17.06 -3.82 6.73
C SER A 152 17.10 -3.45 5.24
N ALA A 153 15.93 -3.26 4.62
CA ALA A 153 15.85 -2.83 3.23
C ALA A 153 16.44 -1.43 3.03
N ARG A 154 16.15 -0.48 3.92
CA ARG A 154 16.69 0.89 3.87
C ARG A 154 18.20 0.88 3.99
N ASN A 155 18.73 0.16 4.98
CA ASN A 155 20.17 0.06 5.20
C ASN A 155 20.90 -0.50 3.98
N TYR A 156 20.30 -1.49 3.31
CA TYR A 156 20.88 -2.10 2.12
C TYR A 156 20.80 -1.20 0.88
N ALA A 157 19.63 -0.62 0.59
CA ALA A 157 19.38 0.09 -0.66
C ALA A 157 19.75 1.58 -0.61
N GLU A 158 19.48 2.25 0.51
CA GLU A 158 19.60 3.71 0.66
C GLU A 158 20.71 4.09 1.67
N GLY A 159 21.25 3.11 2.40
CA GLY A 159 22.14 3.32 3.53
C GLY A 159 21.38 3.71 4.81
N ALA A 160 22.04 3.55 5.97
CA ALA A 160 21.40 3.76 7.27
C ALA A 160 20.89 5.19 7.50
N GLY A 161 21.59 6.20 6.94
CA GLY A 161 21.16 7.59 6.94
C GLY A 161 20.22 7.95 5.78
N GLY A 162 19.98 7.03 4.85
CA GLY A 162 19.11 7.22 3.70
C GLY A 162 17.63 7.18 4.04
N GLN A 163 16.80 7.18 3.01
CA GLN A 163 15.35 7.22 3.12
C GLN A 163 14.68 6.65 1.88
N PHE A 164 13.61 5.89 2.06
CA PHE A 164 12.66 5.59 0.98
C PHE A 164 11.72 6.77 0.69
N LYS A 165 11.69 7.23 -0.56
CA LYS A 165 10.84 8.35 -1.01
C LYS A 165 9.33 8.08 -0.91
N GLY A 166 8.93 6.81 -0.74
CA GLY A 166 7.53 6.40 -0.54
C GLY A 166 7.24 5.99 0.90
N ILE A 167 7.75 4.82 1.31
CA ILE A 167 7.48 4.20 2.63
C ILE A 167 7.75 5.17 3.79
N ASP A 168 8.86 5.92 3.75
CA ASP A 168 9.25 6.81 4.85
C ASP A 168 8.65 8.23 4.72
N ALA A 169 7.86 8.49 3.69
CA ALA A 169 7.33 9.83 3.38
C ALA A 169 5.90 10.06 3.92
N LEU A 170 5.26 9.04 4.50
CA LEU A 170 3.93 9.17 5.09
C LEU A 170 4.01 9.98 6.40
N PRO A 171 3.30 11.12 6.52
CA PRO A 171 3.51 12.06 7.62
C PRO A 171 2.88 11.64 8.96
N LEU A 172 1.85 10.79 8.91
CA LEU A 172 1.12 10.30 10.07
C LEU A 172 1.46 8.82 10.27
N THR A 173 2.09 8.52 11.41
CA THR A 173 2.53 7.17 11.74
C THR A 173 1.96 6.71 13.08
N GLY A 174 1.88 5.40 13.26
CA GLY A 174 1.40 4.77 14.48
C GLY A 174 1.72 3.27 14.47
N GLN A 175 1.41 2.61 15.57
CA GLN A 175 1.53 1.16 15.71
C GLN A 175 0.14 0.55 15.92
N TYR A 176 -0.07 -0.64 15.38
CA TYR A 176 -1.35 -1.36 15.45
C TYR A 176 -1.11 -2.82 15.84
N THR A 177 -2.14 -3.49 16.37
CA THR A 177 -2.07 -4.89 16.77
C THR A 177 -2.80 -5.79 15.78
N HIS A 178 -2.22 -6.94 15.48
CA HIS A 178 -2.67 -7.83 14.41
C HIS A 178 -2.84 -9.29 14.87
N TYR A 179 -3.12 -9.54 16.16
CA TYR A 179 -3.43 -10.89 16.65
C TYR A 179 -4.66 -11.49 15.93
N SER A 180 -4.73 -12.81 15.81
CA SER A 180 -5.89 -13.56 15.30
C SER A 180 -6.60 -14.29 16.46
N LEU A 181 -7.53 -15.18 16.17
CA LEU A 181 -8.26 -15.96 17.18
C LEU A 181 -8.02 -17.45 17.01
N ASP A 182 -7.93 -18.19 18.11
CA ASP A 182 -8.03 -19.64 18.04
C ASP A 182 -9.47 -20.06 17.69
N LYS A 183 -9.60 -20.98 16.72
CA LYS A 183 -10.90 -21.38 16.16
C LYS A 183 -11.83 -22.03 17.20
N LYS A 184 -11.28 -22.72 18.19
CA LYS A 184 -12.10 -23.49 19.17
C LYS A 184 -12.39 -22.69 20.43
N SER A 185 -11.37 -22.02 20.98
CA SER A 185 -11.47 -21.31 22.24
C SER A 185 -11.88 -19.84 22.08
N HIS A 186 -11.82 -19.30 20.86
CA HIS A 186 -12.05 -17.89 20.52
C HIS A 186 -11.12 -16.92 21.27
N LYS A 187 -10.04 -17.44 21.86
CA LYS A 187 -9.04 -16.62 22.55
C LYS A 187 -8.05 -16.04 21.54
N PRO A 188 -7.35 -14.95 21.88
CA PRO A 188 -6.29 -14.41 21.04
C PRO A 188 -5.23 -15.46 20.72
N ASP A 189 -4.97 -15.64 19.43
CA ASP A 189 -3.73 -16.23 18.92
C ASP A 189 -2.80 -15.07 18.55
N TYR A 190 -1.68 -14.97 19.26
CA TYR A 190 -0.80 -13.80 19.19
C TYR A 190 -0.05 -13.69 17.87
N VAL A 191 0.00 -14.75 17.06
CA VAL A 191 0.68 -14.76 15.76
C VAL A 191 -0.33 -15.10 14.66
N THR A 192 -0.69 -14.07 13.89
CA THR A 192 -1.61 -14.22 12.75
C THR A 192 -0.91 -14.79 11.52
N ASP A 193 -1.68 -15.41 10.63
CA ASP A 193 -1.30 -15.61 9.23
C ASP A 193 -1.85 -14.49 8.33
N SER A 194 -1.48 -14.50 7.04
CA SER A 194 -1.98 -13.51 6.06
C SER A 194 -3.50 -13.55 5.88
N ALA A 195 -4.16 -14.70 6.07
CA ALA A 195 -5.61 -14.83 5.87
C ALA A 195 -6.42 -14.16 6.97
N ALA A 196 -6.11 -14.46 8.24
CA ALA A 196 -6.82 -13.86 9.37
C ALA A 196 -6.58 -12.35 9.47
N SER A 197 -5.34 -11.92 9.20
CA SER A 197 -5.00 -10.50 9.17
C SER A 197 -5.72 -9.77 8.04
N ALA A 198 -5.71 -10.33 6.83
CA ALA A 198 -6.40 -9.72 5.68
C ALA A 198 -7.91 -9.62 5.88
N THR A 199 -8.53 -10.65 6.45
CA THR A 199 -9.93 -10.62 6.84
C THR A 199 -10.21 -9.52 7.86
N ALA A 200 -9.31 -9.30 8.82
CA ALA A 200 -9.51 -8.29 9.87
C ALA A 200 -9.59 -6.87 9.30
N TRP A 201 -8.66 -6.47 8.41
CA TRP A 201 -8.73 -5.12 7.83
C TRP A 201 -9.75 -5.01 6.68
N SER A 202 -10.09 -6.09 5.99
CA SER A 202 -11.05 -6.06 4.89
C SER A 202 -12.50 -6.09 5.36
N THR A 203 -12.81 -6.78 6.46
CA THR A 203 -14.19 -6.96 6.94
C THR A 203 -14.47 -6.24 8.27
N GLY A 204 -13.43 -5.89 9.02
CA GLY A 204 -13.55 -5.34 10.37
C GLY A 204 -13.79 -6.37 11.47
N VAL A 205 -13.73 -7.68 11.16
CA VAL A 205 -13.98 -8.76 12.12
C VAL A 205 -12.75 -9.66 12.27
N LYS A 206 -12.35 -9.94 13.52
CA LYS A 206 -11.26 -10.89 13.83
C LYS A 206 -11.71 -12.34 13.56
N THR A 207 -10.78 -13.17 13.11
CA THR A 207 -11.04 -14.58 12.75
C THR A 207 -9.84 -15.47 13.06
N TYR A 208 -9.92 -16.75 12.72
CA TYR A 208 -8.86 -17.73 12.90
C TYR A 208 -7.89 -17.81 11.74
N ASN A 209 -6.66 -18.25 12.04
CA ASN A 209 -5.60 -18.44 11.05
C ASN A 209 -6.07 -19.35 9.90
N GLY A 210 -5.91 -18.86 8.67
CA GLY A 210 -6.36 -19.54 7.46
C GLY A 210 -7.79 -19.22 7.00
N ALA A 211 -8.58 -18.44 7.74
CA ALA A 211 -9.92 -18.02 7.31
C ALA A 211 -9.87 -16.79 6.37
N LEU A 212 -10.70 -16.79 5.32
CA LEU A 212 -10.86 -15.64 4.42
C LEU A 212 -12.31 -15.16 4.46
N GLY A 213 -12.54 -13.89 4.79
CA GLY A 213 -13.86 -13.25 4.68
C GLY A 213 -14.95 -13.81 5.61
N VAL A 214 -14.58 -14.66 6.58
CA VAL A 214 -15.51 -15.27 7.54
C VAL A 214 -15.04 -15.04 8.98
N ASP A 215 -15.96 -14.95 9.92
CA ASP A 215 -15.63 -14.89 11.35
C ASP A 215 -15.24 -16.26 11.93
N VAL A 216 -14.99 -16.29 13.24
CA VAL A 216 -14.55 -17.50 13.94
C VAL A 216 -15.55 -18.67 13.83
N ASN A 217 -16.84 -18.36 13.64
CA ASN A 217 -17.91 -19.33 13.48
C ASN A 217 -18.15 -19.73 12.01
N GLY A 218 -17.36 -19.17 11.07
CA GLY A 218 -17.52 -19.42 9.64
C GLY A 218 -18.63 -18.60 8.98
N LYS A 219 -19.20 -17.59 9.66
CA LYS A 219 -20.17 -16.68 9.06
C LYS A 219 -19.46 -15.66 8.17
N SER A 220 -19.96 -15.49 6.95
CA SER A 220 -19.40 -14.53 5.99
C SER A 220 -19.69 -13.08 6.36
N HIS A 221 -18.70 -12.21 6.17
CA HIS A 221 -18.79 -10.77 6.39
C HIS A 221 -18.32 -10.02 5.14
N ARG A 222 -19.07 -8.98 4.74
CA ARG A 222 -18.76 -8.20 3.53
C ARG A 222 -17.40 -7.53 3.63
N THR A 223 -16.66 -7.53 2.53
CA THR A 223 -15.34 -6.88 2.46
C THR A 223 -15.47 -5.40 2.09
N LEU A 224 -14.42 -4.61 2.37
CA LEU A 224 -14.32 -3.22 1.95
C LEU A 224 -14.42 -3.07 0.42
N LEU A 225 -13.90 -4.03 -0.35
CA LEU A 225 -14.01 -4.04 -1.81
C LEU A 225 -15.47 -4.21 -2.24
N GLU A 226 -16.21 -5.15 -1.65
CA GLU A 226 -17.63 -5.35 -1.93
C GLU A 226 -18.51 -4.17 -1.48
N ILE A 227 -18.16 -3.55 -0.36
CA ILE A 227 -18.82 -2.33 0.14
C ILE A 227 -18.59 -1.18 -0.84
N ALA A 228 -17.34 -0.97 -1.28
CA ALA A 228 -16.99 0.06 -2.25
C ALA A 228 -17.73 -0.15 -3.58
N LYS A 229 -17.73 -1.39 -4.09
CA LYS A 229 -18.46 -1.74 -5.32
C LYS A 229 -19.95 -1.49 -5.20
N ALA A 230 -20.58 -1.92 -4.11
CA ALA A 230 -22.00 -1.67 -3.86
C ALA A 230 -22.34 -0.17 -3.73
N ALA A 231 -21.37 0.64 -3.28
CA ALA A 231 -21.48 2.10 -3.24
C ALA A 231 -21.19 2.79 -4.59
N GLY A 232 -21.07 2.02 -5.69
CA GLY A 232 -20.81 2.54 -7.04
C GLY A 232 -19.40 3.09 -7.23
N LYS A 233 -18.43 2.65 -6.42
CA LYS A 233 -17.01 2.99 -6.58
C LYS A 233 -16.32 1.97 -7.47
N ALA A 234 -15.33 2.42 -8.22
CA ALA A 234 -14.40 1.53 -8.91
C ALA A 234 -13.51 0.81 -7.88
N THR A 235 -13.19 -0.44 -8.19
CA THR A 235 -12.48 -1.36 -7.29
C THR A 235 -11.30 -2.01 -8.00
N GLY A 236 -10.16 -2.06 -7.31
CA GLY A 236 -8.90 -2.61 -7.80
C GLY A 236 -8.27 -3.55 -6.77
N ASN A 237 -7.83 -4.72 -7.21
CA ASN A 237 -7.09 -5.68 -6.41
C ASN A 237 -5.85 -6.15 -7.16
N VAL A 238 -4.68 -5.74 -6.69
CA VAL A 238 -3.40 -5.97 -7.37
C VAL A 238 -2.44 -6.65 -6.41
N SER A 239 -1.79 -7.71 -6.85
CA SER A 239 -0.77 -8.40 -6.06
C SER A 239 0.33 -8.94 -6.96
N THR A 240 1.55 -9.04 -6.42
CA THR A 240 2.61 -9.85 -7.05
C THR A 240 2.45 -11.36 -6.78
N ALA A 241 1.56 -11.73 -5.86
CA ALA A 241 1.18 -13.11 -5.55
C ALA A 241 0.29 -13.74 -6.62
N GLU A 242 -0.02 -15.02 -6.41
CA GLU A 242 -1.21 -15.61 -6.99
C GLU A 242 -2.46 -14.91 -6.44
N LEU A 243 -3.44 -14.61 -7.28
CA LEU A 243 -4.68 -13.94 -6.86
C LEU A 243 -5.48 -14.74 -5.84
N GLN A 244 -5.25 -16.05 -5.76
CA GLN A 244 -5.85 -16.95 -4.78
C GLN A 244 -5.13 -16.96 -3.42
N ASP A 245 -3.92 -16.38 -3.33
CA ASP A 245 -3.26 -16.25 -2.04
C ASP A 245 -4.04 -15.29 -1.12
N ALA A 246 -3.82 -15.42 0.18
CA ALA A 246 -4.76 -14.92 1.18
C ALA A 246 -5.03 -13.41 1.09
N THR A 247 -4.00 -12.59 0.91
CA THR A 247 -4.13 -11.13 0.96
C THR A 247 -5.05 -10.57 -0.15
N PRO A 248 -4.89 -10.93 -1.44
CA PRO A 248 -5.84 -10.54 -2.48
C PRO A 248 -7.16 -11.30 -2.35
N ALA A 249 -7.13 -12.59 -2.00
CA ALA A 249 -8.35 -13.40 -1.89
C ALA A 249 -9.32 -12.90 -0.80
N ALA A 250 -8.80 -12.38 0.32
CA ALA A 250 -9.62 -11.84 1.43
C ALA A 250 -10.45 -10.60 1.06
N GLN A 251 -10.21 -10.00 -0.11
CA GLN A 251 -11.03 -8.90 -0.63
C GLN A 251 -12.24 -9.39 -1.44
N ALA A 252 -12.24 -10.64 -1.89
CA ALA A 252 -13.17 -11.13 -2.91
C ALA A 252 -13.69 -12.56 -2.67
N SER A 253 -13.37 -13.17 -1.52
CA SER A 253 -13.79 -14.53 -1.21
C SER A 253 -14.07 -14.75 0.29
N HIS A 254 -15.02 -15.65 0.55
CA HIS A 254 -15.47 -16.08 1.87
C HIS A 254 -15.34 -17.59 1.96
N VAL A 255 -14.23 -18.07 2.54
CA VAL A 255 -13.94 -19.51 2.68
C VAL A 255 -13.36 -19.84 4.04
N THR A 256 -13.67 -21.04 4.52
CA THR A 256 -13.21 -21.55 5.82
C THR A 256 -11.73 -21.97 5.85
N SER A 257 -11.09 -22.04 4.68
CA SER A 257 -9.66 -22.31 4.54
C SER A 257 -9.09 -21.61 3.31
N ARG A 258 -7.98 -20.89 3.49
CA ARG A 258 -7.23 -20.23 2.43
C ARG A 258 -6.72 -21.17 1.35
N LYS A 259 -6.75 -22.49 1.58
CA LYS A 259 -6.30 -23.50 0.58
C LYS A 259 -7.36 -23.84 -0.47
N CYS A 260 -8.56 -23.28 -0.38
CA CYS A 260 -9.68 -23.57 -1.27
C CYS A 260 -9.60 -22.77 -2.58
N TYR A 261 -8.46 -22.89 -3.27
CA TYR A 261 -8.09 -22.09 -4.44
C TYR A 261 -9.04 -22.29 -5.62
N GLY A 262 -9.34 -23.54 -5.96
CA GLY A 262 -10.22 -23.93 -7.06
C GLY A 262 -11.22 -25.03 -6.64
N PRO A 263 -12.09 -25.48 -7.55
CA PRO A 263 -13.20 -26.39 -7.22
C PRO A 263 -12.75 -27.68 -6.52
N SER A 264 -11.74 -28.37 -7.08
CA SER A 264 -11.25 -29.65 -6.53
C SER A 264 -10.79 -29.55 -5.07
N LYS A 265 -10.01 -28.52 -4.73
CA LYS A 265 -9.55 -28.30 -3.35
C LYS A 265 -10.64 -27.78 -2.43
N THR A 266 -11.63 -27.10 -2.97
CA THR A 266 -12.77 -26.61 -2.21
C THR A 266 -13.67 -27.77 -1.80
N LEU A 267 -13.94 -28.72 -2.70
CA LEU A 267 -14.69 -29.93 -2.36
C LEU A 267 -14.02 -30.75 -1.25
N GLU A 268 -12.69 -30.88 -1.31
CA GLU A 268 -11.89 -31.64 -0.34
C GLU A 268 -11.79 -30.94 1.03
N LEU A 269 -11.48 -29.63 1.04
CA LEU A 269 -11.05 -28.91 2.25
C LEU A 269 -12.11 -27.97 2.82
N CYS A 270 -13.03 -27.51 1.97
CA CYS A 270 -14.10 -26.56 2.32
C CYS A 270 -15.46 -27.06 1.79
N PRO A 271 -15.94 -28.27 2.17
CA PRO A 271 -17.13 -28.86 1.57
C PRO A 271 -18.38 -28.00 1.69
N GLY A 272 -18.51 -27.20 2.77
CA GLY A 272 -19.61 -26.24 2.92
C GLY A 272 -19.50 -24.99 2.03
N ASN A 273 -18.32 -24.70 1.47
CA ASN A 273 -18.13 -23.65 0.48
C ASN A 273 -18.24 -24.17 -0.97
N ALA A 274 -18.13 -25.48 -1.20
CA ALA A 274 -18.13 -26.06 -2.54
C ALA A 274 -19.44 -25.78 -3.30
N LEU A 275 -19.33 -25.40 -4.58
CA LEU A 275 -20.46 -24.94 -5.40
C LEU A 275 -21.48 -26.07 -5.64
N GLU A 276 -20.97 -27.28 -5.87
CA GLU A 276 -21.73 -28.52 -6.02
C GLU A 276 -22.53 -28.91 -4.77
N ASN A 277 -22.12 -28.41 -3.60
CA ASN A 277 -22.84 -28.59 -2.33
C ASN A 277 -23.75 -27.39 -2.01
N GLY A 278 -23.94 -26.46 -2.95
CA GLY A 278 -24.75 -25.25 -2.78
C GLY A 278 -24.05 -24.10 -2.05
N GLY A 279 -22.72 -24.18 -1.86
CA GLY A 279 -21.91 -23.10 -1.31
C GLY A 279 -21.60 -21.99 -2.33
N GLU A 280 -20.83 -20.98 -1.91
CA GLU A 280 -20.46 -19.83 -2.74
C GLU A 280 -19.35 -20.13 -3.78
N GLY A 281 -18.74 -21.32 -3.71
CA GLY A 281 -17.65 -21.76 -4.57
C GLY A 281 -16.26 -21.59 -3.96
N SER A 282 -15.26 -21.96 -4.75
CA SER A 282 -13.84 -21.76 -4.48
C SER A 282 -13.44 -20.28 -4.47
N ILE A 283 -12.22 -19.99 -3.99
CA ILE A 283 -11.64 -18.64 -4.04
C ILE A 283 -11.66 -18.08 -5.46
N THR A 284 -11.31 -18.89 -6.46
CA THR A 284 -11.28 -18.43 -7.86
C THR A 284 -12.68 -18.14 -8.40
N GLU A 285 -13.66 -19.00 -8.12
CA GLU A 285 -15.06 -18.77 -8.53
C GLU A 285 -15.64 -17.51 -7.87
N GLN A 286 -15.37 -17.31 -6.57
CA GLN A 286 -15.80 -16.12 -5.85
C GLN A 286 -15.10 -14.84 -6.33
N LEU A 287 -13.82 -14.91 -6.70
CA LEU A 287 -13.10 -13.78 -7.29
C LEU A 287 -13.74 -13.35 -8.62
N LEU A 288 -14.08 -14.30 -9.49
CA LEU A 288 -14.78 -14.05 -10.75
C LEU A 288 -16.18 -13.47 -10.52
N LYS A 289 -16.91 -13.95 -9.50
CA LYS A 289 -18.23 -13.43 -9.12
C LYS A 289 -18.16 -12.01 -8.56
N THR A 290 -17.18 -11.73 -7.70
CA THR A 290 -16.96 -10.40 -7.10
C THR A 290 -16.67 -9.36 -8.18
N ARG A 291 -15.91 -9.74 -9.22
CA ARG A 291 -15.72 -8.96 -10.46
C ARG A 291 -15.26 -7.52 -10.20
N ALA A 292 -14.13 -7.34 -9.52
CA ALA A 292 -13.51 -6.02 -9.41
C ALA A 292 -13.20 -5.44 -10.80
N ASP A 293 -13.15 -4.12 -10.93
CA ASP A 293 -12.91 -3.45 -12.21
C ASP A 293 -11.48 -3.70 -12.71
N VAL A 294 -10.52 -3.80 -11.77
CA VAL A 294 -9.13 -4.15 -12.05
C VAL A 294 -8.70 -5.28 -11.12
N THR A 295 -8.29 -6.40 -11.68
CA THR A 295 -7.65 -7.49 -10.93
C THR A 295 -6.37 -7.89 -11.63
N LEU A 296 -5.22 -7.73 -10.97
CA LEU A 296 -3.89 -8.01 -11.55
C LEU A 296 -3.04 -8.83 -10.59
N GLY A 297 -2.51 -9.95 -11.05
CA GLY A 297 -1.60 -10.80 -10.28
C GLY A 297 -1.27 -12.08 -11.02
N GLY A 298 -0.63 -13.02 -10.32
CA GLY A 298 -0.35 -14.37 -10.81
C GLY A 298 -1.52 -15.34 -10.59
N GLY A 299 -1.23 -16.65 -10.58
CA GLY A 299 -2.22 -17.68 -10.24
C GLY A 299 -3.08 -18.16 -11.42
N GLY A 300 -2.63 -17.89 -12.66
CA GLY A 300 -3.35 -18.27 -13.88
C GLY A 300 -3.72 -19.76 -13.98
N GLN A 301 -2.94 -20.64 -13.36
CA GLN A 301 -3.18 -22.08 -13.34
C GLN A 301 -4.48 -22.50 -12.63
N ASN A 302 -4.99 -21.68 -11.69
CA ASN A 302 -6.22 -21.98 -10.95
C ASN A 302 -7.49 -21.56 -11.72
N PHE A 303 -7.33 -20.94 -12.90
CA PHE A 303 -8.42 -20.55 -13.80
C PHE A 303 -8.65 -21.54 -14.95
N LEU A 304 -7.83 -22.60 -15.03
CA LEU A 304 -7.91 -23.68 -16.02
C LEU A 304 -8.65 -24.88 -15.43
#